data_AF-A0A7V4KHT0-F1
#
_entry.id   AF-A0A7V4KHT0-F1
#
_cell.length_a   1.000
_cell.length_b   1.000
_cell.length_c   1.000
_cell.angle_alpha   90.00
_cell.angle_beta   90.00
_cell.angle_gamma   90.00
#
_symmetry.space_group_name_H-M   'P 1'
#
loop_
_entity.id
_entity.type
_entity.pdbx_description
1 polymer ?
#
loop_
_entity_poly.entity_id
_entity_poly.type
_entity_poly.pdbx_seq_one_letter_code
_entity_poly.pdbx_strand_id
1 'polypeptide(L)'
;GMYILEGILGLPVFAKGGGLMYLFGPTGGYIIGFLVASYVCGLLSEYGVSKSFLKTLFVMIIGNLLIYLFGIMGLLPYTNFNFSKAVMLGVTPFVLGDILKIFILAFILPTGWKLIK
;
A
#
# COMPACT_ATOMS: atom_id res chain seq x y z
N GLY A 1 -5.26 9.80 4.15
CA GLY A 1 -5.73 10.57 5.33
C GLY A 1 -7.18 10.26 5.65
N MET A 2 -8.12 10.80 4.87
CA MET A 2 -9.57 10.67 5.12
C MET A 2 -10.05 9.23 5.29
N TYR A 3 -9.60 8.32 4.42
CA TYR A 3 -9.85 6.87 4.55
C TYR A 3 -9.61 6.30 5.95
N ILE A 4 -8.52 6.69 6.61
CA ILE A 4 -8.18 6.20 7.95
C ILE A 4 -9.06 6.87 9.00
N LEU A 5 -9.34 8.16 8.86
CA LEU A 5 -10.23 8.89 9.78
C LEU A 5 -11.65 8.29 9.76
N GLU A 6 -12.21 8.07 8.58
CA GLU A 6 -13.50 7.39 8.39
C GLU A 6 -13.51 6.01 9.06
N GLY A 7 -12.45 5.23 8.84
CA GLY A 7 -12.29 3.93 9.47
C GLY A 7 -12.20 4.02 10.99
N ILE A 8 -11.40 4.92 11.56
CA ILE A 8 -11.30 5.09 13.02
C ILE A 8 -12.63 5.51 13.65
N LEU A 9 -13.40 6.36 12.96
CA LEU A 9 -14.74 6.80 13.38
C LEU A 9 -15.79 5.67 13.34
N GLY A 10 -15.43 4.48 12.86
CA GLY A 10 -16.28 3.30 12.89
C GLY A 10 -17.00 3.02 11.58
N LEU A 11 -16.78 3.82 10.53
CA LEU A 11 -17.36 3.51 9.22
C LEU A 11 -16.72 2.24 8.65
N PRO A 12 -17.51 1.36 8.01
CA PRO A 12 -17.05 0.06 7.53
C PRO A 12 -16.27 0.17 6.20
N VAL A 13 -15.25 1.04 6.15
CA VAL A 13 -14.43 1.31 4.96
C VAL A 13 -13.21 0.38 4.86
N PHE A 14 -12.81 -0.25 5.97
CA PHE A 14 -11.77 -1.29 5.93
C PHE A 14 -12.36 -2.61 5.42
N ALA A 15 -11.51 -3.50 4.91
CA ALA A 15 -11.92 -4.71 4.19
C ALA A 15 -12.92 -5.61 4.96
N LYS A 16 -12.91 -5.56 6.30
CA LYS A 16 -13.80 -6.35 7.16
C LYS A 16 -14.45 -5.52 8.27
N GLY A 17 -14.64 -4.21 8.06
CA GLY A 17 -15.33 -3.35 9.02
C GLY A 17 -14.64 -2.00 9.24
N GLY A 18 -14.67 -1.52 10.49
CA GLY A 18 -14.16 -0.22 10.91
C GLY A 18 -13.89 -0.19 12.40
N GLY A 19 -13.50 0.97 12.90
CA GLY A 19 -13.21 1.28 14.30
C GLY A 19 -11.72 1.34 14.61
N LEU A 20 -11.38 2.08 15.66
CA LEU A 20 -9.99 2.28 16.12
C LEU A 20 -9.27 0.94 16.40
N MET A 21 -9.97 -0.03 17.00
CA MET A 21 -9.40 -1.35 17.32
C MET A 21 -8.95 -2.12 16.08
N TYR A 22 -9.49 -1.82 14.90
CA TYR A 22 -9.08 -2.45 13.65
C TYR A 22 -7.60 -2.16 13.34
N LEU A 23 -7.10 -0.97 13.68
CA LEU A 23 -5.70 -0.59 13.46
C LEU A 23 -4.72 -1.37 14.34
N PHE A 24 -5.20 -1.96 15.42
CA PHE A 24 -4.37 -2.81 16.27
C PHE A 24 -4.36 -4.25 15.80
N GLY A 25 -5.27 -4.67 14.91
CA GLY A 25 -5.36 -6.05 14.42
C GLY A 25 -4.25 -6.45 13.44
N PRO A 26 -4.26 -7.71 12.95
CA PRO A 26 -3.20 -8.27 12.10
C PRO A 26 -2.94 -7.51 10.78
N THR A 27 -3.95 -6.80 10.28
CA THR A 27 -3.87 -6.01 9.04
C THR A 27 -3.61 -4.52 9.29
N GLY A 28 -3.58 -4.07 10.54
CA GLY A 28 -3.46 -2.66 10.90
C GLY A 28 -2.15 -2.02 10.41
N GLY A 29 -1.05 -2.77 10.44
CA GLY A 29 0.24 -2.33 9.90
C GLY A 29 0.18 -1.97 8.40
N TYR A 30 -0.64 -2.67 7.62
CA TYR A 30 -0.82 -2.38 6.19
C TYR A 30 -1.57 -1.06 5.97
N ILE A 31 -2.50 -0.70 6.86
CA ILE A 31 -3.22 0.58 6.80
C ILE A 31 -2.27 1.74 7.05
N ILE A 32 -1.39 1.60 8.04
CA ILE A 32 -0.32 2.58 8.29
C ILE A 32 0.62 2.64 7.08
N GLY A 33 1.01 1.48 6.55
CA GLY A 33 1.81 1.36 5.32
C GLY A 33 1.20 2.08 4.13
N PHE A 34 -0.14 1.99 3.93
CA PHE A 34 -0.83 2.72 2.88
C PHE A 34 -0.73 4.24 3.05
N LEU A 35 -0.82 4.75 4.28
CA LEU A 35 -0.66 6.18 4.53
C LEU A 35 0.74 6.65 4.12
N VAL A 36 1.78 5.95 4.59
CA VAL A 36 3.17 6.29 4.28
C VAL A 36 3.44 6.16 2.78
N ALA A 37 3.03 5.05 2.17
CA ALA A 37 3.19 4.83 0.73
C ALA A 37 2.48 5.90 -0.10
N SER A 38 1.25 6.30 0.27
CA SER A 38 0.51 7.35 -0.45
C SER A 38 1.23 8.70 -0.42
N TYR A 39 1.80 9.07 0.74
CA TYR A 39 2.59 10.29 0.89
C TYR A 39 3.87 10.24 0.04
N VAL A 40 4.66 9.15 0.16
CA VAL A 40 5.91 8.99 -0.58
C VAL A 40 5.67 8.94 -2.09
N CYS A 41 4.68 8.18 -2.56
CA CYS A 41 4.33 8.12 -3.98
C CYS A 41 3.83 9.47 -4.51
N GLY A 42 3.04 10.21 -3.71
CA GLY A 42 2.58 11.56 -4.05
C GLY A 42 3.76 12.52 -4.23
N LEU A 43 4.66 12.56 -3.25
CA LEU A 43 5.87 13.39 -3.28
C LEU A 43 6.75 13.07 -4.50
N LEU A 44 7.00 11.78 -4.79
CA LEU A 44 7.75 11.37 -5.98
C LEU A 44 7.04 11.77 -7.29
N SER A 45 5.71 11.74 -7.31
CA SER A 45 4.92 12.16 -8.46
C SER A 45 5.04 13.68 -8.72
N GLU A 46 5.09 14.50 -7.67
CA GLU A 46 5.31 15.96 -7.79
C GLU A 46 6.66 16.28 -8.44
N TYR A 47 7.71 15.50 -8.15
CA TYR A 47 9.00 15.57 -8.83
C TYR A 47 9.00 15.03 -10.27
N GLY A 48 7.84 14.65 -10.82
CA GLY A 48 7.69 14.19 -12.19
C GLY A 48 8.16 12.75 -12.43
N VAL A 49 8.31 11.96 -11.36
CA VAL A 49 8.73 10.55 -11.43
C VAL A 49 7.58 9.62 -11.87
N SER A 50 6.38 10.15 -12.15
CA SER A 50 5.23 9.37 -12.68
C SER A 50 4.96 9.61 -14.18
N LYS A 51 5.89 10.26 -14.90
CA LYS A 51 5.70 10.68 -16.31
C LYS A 51 6.22 9.71 -17.36
N SER A 52 6.89 8.63 -16.94
CA SER A 52 7.34 7.56 -17.83
C SER A 52 7.08 6.20 -17.21
N PHE A 53 7.03 5.16 -18.05
CA PHE A 53 6.77 3.80 -17.62
C PHE A 53 7.74 3.34 -16.52
N LEU A 54 9.06 3.44 -16.77
CA LEU A 54 10.08 3.00 -15.82
C LEU A 54 10.05 3.77 -14.50
N LYS A 55 9.84 5.09 -14.56
CA LYS A 55 9.79 5.91 -13.34
C LYS A 55 8.53 5.61 -12.54
N THR A 56 7.38 5.40 -13.20
CA THR A 56 6.13 5.01 -12.54
C THR A 56 6.26 3.64 -11.89
N LEU A 57 6.86 2.68 -12.58
CA LEU A 57 7.14 1.35 -12.05
C LEU A 57 8.01 1.42 -10.79
N PHE A 58 9.05 2.24 -10.80
CA PHE A 58 9.89 2.49 -9.62
C PHE A 58 9.11 3.07 -8.44
N VAL A 59 8.30 4.11 -8.65
CA VAL A 59 7.46 4.71 -7.60
C VAL A 59 6.51 3.68 -7.00
N MET A 60 5.88 2.87 -7.85
CA MET A 60 4.91 1.86 -7.41
C MET A 60 5.56 0.72 -6.64
N ILE A 61 6.77 0.29 -7.03
CA ILE A 61 7.56 -0.69 -6.26
C ILE A 61 7.91 -0.13 -4.87
N ILE A 62 8.37 1.11 -4.78
CA ILE A 62 8.67 1.74 -3.48
C ILE A 62 7.43 1.77 -2.60
N GLY A 63 6.29 2.21 -3.14
CA GLY A 63 5.03 2.23 -2.41
C GLY A 63 4.64 0.84 -1.89
N ASN A 64 4.74 -0.19 -2.73
CA ASN A 64 4.43 -1.57 -2.35
C ASN A 64 5.37 -2.11 -1.27
N LEU A 65 6.67 -1.84 -1.38
CA LEU A 65 7.66 -2.22 -0.36
C LEU A 65 7.38 -1.56 0.98
N LEU A 66 7.00 -0.28 1.00
CA LEU A 66 6.60 0.40 2.23
C LEU A 66 5.37 -0.27 2.86
N ILE A 67 4.36 -0.60 2.05
CA ILE A 67 3.16 -1.29 2.53
C ILE A 67 3.52 -2.64 3.18
N TYR A 68 4.37 -3.45 2.55
CA TYR A 68 4.81 -4.72 3.11
C TYR A 68 5.69 -4.55 4.34
N LEU A 69 6.55 -3.53 4.38
CA LEU A 69 7.41 -3.26 5.54
C LEU A 69 6.56 -3.01 6.79
N PHE A 70 5.64 -2.04 6.74
CA PHE A 70 4.77 -1.73 7.87
C PHE A 70 3.75 -2.85 8.14
N GLY A 71 3.27 -3.52 7.09
CA GLY A 71 2.39 -4.67 7.18
C GLY A 71 2.99 -5.83 7.96
N ILE A 72 4.20 -6.27 7.59
CA ILE A 72 4.92 -7.34 8.28
C ILE A 72 5.25 -6.93 9.72
N MET A 73 5.73 -5.70 9.94
CA MET A 73 6.03 -5.20 11.28
C MET A 73 4.80 -5.27 12.21
N GLY A 74 3.62 -4.90 11.70
CA GLY A 74 2.36 -5.00 12.45
C GLY A 74 1.84 -6.44 12.59
N LEU A 75 2.17 -7.33 11.64
CA LEU A 75 1.71 -8.72 11.64
C LEU A 75 2.55 -9.64 12.56
N LEU A 76 3.82 -9.32 12.80
CA LEU A 76 4.74 -10.15 13.58
C LEU A 76 4.22 -10.56 14.97
N PRO A 77 3.61 -9.67 15.78
CA PRO A 77 3.02 -10.06 17.07
C PRO A 77 1.95 -11.16 16.94
N TYR A 78 1.24 -11.20 15.81
CA TYR A 78 0.19 -12.17 15.52
C TYR A 78 0.69 -13.50 14.95
N THR A 79 1.98 -13.55 14.55
CA THR A 79 2.62 -14.78 14.07
C THR A 79 3.60 -15.36 15.09
N ASN A 80 3.51 -14.95 16.36
CA ASN A 80 4.49 -15.27 17.40
C ASN A 80 5.92 -14.88 16.99
N PHE A 81 6.07 -13.73 16.34
CA PHE A 81 7.33 -13.20 15.81
C PHE A 81 8.04 -14.11 14.81
N ASN A 82 7.33 -15.06 14.20
CA ASN A 82 7.87 -15.87 13.12
C ASN A 82 7.84 -15.08 11.80
N PHE A 83 9.01 -14.65 11.35
CA PHE A 83 9.17 -13.86 10.12
C PHE A 83 8.74 -14.63 8.87
N SER A 84 9.16 -15.89 8.71
CA SER A 84 8.79 -16.71 7.55
C SER A 84 7.27 -16.88 7.44
N LYS A 85 6.59 -17.09 8.58
CA LYS A 85 5.13 -17.16 8.64
C LYS A 85 4.47 -15.82 8.32
N ALA A 86 5.02 -14.71 8.82
CA ALA A 86 4.52 -13.37 8.50
C ALA A 86 4.64 -13.04 7.00
N VAL A 87 5.75 -13.39 6.35
CA VAL A 87 5.93 -13.23 4.90
C VAL A 87 4.95 -14.13 4.13
N MET A 88 4.83 -15.40 4.53
CA MET A 88 3.95 -16.35 3.87
C MET A 88 2.47 -15.92 3.90
N LEU A 89 2.02 -15.34 5.03
CA LEU A 89 0.63 -14.88 5.18
C LEU A 89 0.43 -13.46 4.65
N GLY A 90 1.45 -12.61 4.77
CA GLY A 90 1.35 -11.17 4.61
C GLY A 90 1.91 -10.61 3.31
N VAL A 91 2.66 -11.40 2.54
CA VAL A 91 3.28 -10.97 1.27
C VAL A 91 2.90 -11.94 0.16
N THR A 92 3.23 -13.23 0.31
CA THR A 92 3.07 -14.25 -0.74
C THR A 92 1.72 -14.24 -1.47
N PRO A 93 0.55 -14.17 -0.80
CA PRO A 93 -0.73 -14.14 -1.51
C PRO A 93 -0.98 -12.87 -2.32
N PHE A 94 -0.29 -11.77 -2.03
CA PHE A 94 -0.50 -10.47 -2.65
C PHE A 94 0.49 -10.17 -3.78
N VAL A 95 1.68 -10.77 -3.78
CA VAL A 95 2.76 -10.47 -4.74
C VAL A 95 2.29 -10.54 -6.19
N LEU A 96 1.61 -11.61 -6.58
CA LEU A 96 1.17 -11.78 -7.98
C LEU A 96 0.17 -10.68 -8.39
N GLY A 97 -0.81 -10.40 -7.52
CA GLY A 97 -1.78 -9.35 -7.77
C GLY A 97 -1.14 -7.96 -7.81
N ASP A 98 -0.15 -7.71 -6.96
CA ASP A 98 0.54 -6.43 -6.88
C ASP A 98 1.45 -6.21 -8.09
N ILE A 99 2.19 -7.23 -8.54
CA ILE A 99 2.94 -7.16 -9.79
C ILE A 99 2.02 -6.75 -10.95
N LEU A 100 0.88 -7.42 -11.09
CA LEU A 100 -0.09 -7.10 -12.15
C LEU A 100 -0.59 -5.65 -12.05
N LYS A 101 -0.99 -5.19 -10.86
CA LYS A 101 -1.44 -3.80 -10.64
C LYS A 101 -0.34 -2.79 -10.98
N ILE A 102 0.90 -3.05 -10.56
CA ILE A 102 2.05 -2.18 -10.81
C ILE A 102 2.27 -2.03 -12.31
N PHE A 103 2.27 -3.14 -13.06
CA PHE A 103 2.41 -3.11 -14.52
C PHE A 103 1.29 -2.32 -15.18
N ILE A 104 0.03 -2.57 -14.80
CA ILE A 104 -1.13 -1.85 -15.34
C ILE A 104 -0.99 -0.34 -15.09
N LEU A 105 -0.67 0.07 -13.86
CA LEU A 105 -0.52 1.49 -13.51
C LEU A 105 0.68 2.15 -14.21
N ALA A 106 1.76 1.41 -14.42
CA ALA A 106 2.94 1.91 -15.15
C ALA A 106 2.62 2.26 -16.62
N PHE A 107 1.62 1.61 -17.24
CA PHE A 107 1.12 1.98 -18.56
C PHE A 107 0.10 3.12 -18.52
N ILE A 108 -0.84 3.07 -17.58
CA ILE A 108 -1.97 4.01 -17.52
C ILE A 108 -1.51 5.42 -17.12
N LEU A 109 -0.70 5.56 -16.07
CA LEU A 109 -0.39 6.87 -15.50
C LEU A 109 0.37 7.79 -16.47
N PRO A 110 1.46 7.37 -17.13
CA PRO A 110 2.14 8.22 -18.11
C PRO A 110 1.23 8.64 -19.27
N THR A 111 0.28 7.78 -19.65
CA THR A 111 -0.69 8.05 -20.71
C THR A 111 -1.74 9.06 -20.25
N GLY A 112 -2.28 8.89 -19.04
CA GLY A 112 -3.22 9.84 -18.44
C GLY A 112 -2.63 11.25 -18.32
N TRP A 113 -1.36 11.37 -17.90
CA TRP A 113 -0.68 12.67 -17.82
C TRP A 113 -0.51 13.37 -19.18
N LYS A 114 -0.50 12.62 -20.29
CA LYS A 114 -0.44 13.19 -21.65
C LYS A 114 -1.79 13.70 -22.13
N LEU A 115 -2.90 13.14 -21.64
CA LEU A 115 -4.27 13.48 -22.08
C LEU A 115 -4.84 14.69 -21.35
N ILE A 116 -4.33 15.00 -20.16
CA ILE A 116 -4.80 16.12 -19.31
C ILE A 116 -3.96 17.40 -19.55
N LYS A 117 -2.88 17.29 -20.35
CA LYS A 117 -2.13 18.44 -20.87
C LYS A 117 -2.74 18.92 -22.17
#